data_AF-A0A1H3Y397-F1
#
_entry.id   AF-A0A1H3Y397-F1
#
_cell.length_a   1.000
_cell.length_b   1.000
_cell.length_c   1.000
_cell.angle_alpha   90.00
_cell.angle_beta   90.00
_cell.angle_gamma   90.00
#
_symmetry.space_group_name_H-M   'P 1'
#
loop_
_entity.id
_entity.type
_entity.pdbx_description
1 polymer ?
#
loop_
_entity_poly.entity_id
_entity_poly.type
_entity_poly.pdbx_seq_one_letter_code
_entity_poly.pdbx_strand_id
1 'polypeptide(L)' 'MTVKKKIICIIIATYMVIVGAYAVCLHEMISRYGIPVLEGPAVETRDTVYVIPWPWQLDWDGHGFVMRLEVK' A
#
# COMPACT_ATOMS: atom_id res chain seq x y z
N MET A 1 -33.65 1.81 28.69
CA MET A 1 -32.22 2.21 28.64
C MET A 1 -32.01 3.47 29.46
N THR A 2 -31.04 3.49 30.38
CA THR A 2 -30.65 4.70 31.11
C THR A 2 -29.85 5.65 30.21
N VAL A 3 -29.86 6.95 30.51
CA VAL A 3 -29.14 7.99 29.72
C VAL A 3 -27.66 7.63 29.55
N LYS A 4 -27.02 7.11 30.61
CA LYS A 4 -25.63 6.62 30.56
C LYS A 4 -25.41 5.52 29.51
N LYS A 5 -26.34 4.57 29.39
CA LYS A 5 -26.26 3.49 28.38
C LYS A 5 -26.42 4.03 26.95
N LYS A 6 -27.26 5.05 26.75
CA LYS A 6 -27.41 5.71 25.44
C LYS A 6 -26.12 6.40 25.00
N ILE A 7 -25.46 7.13 25.91
CA ILE A 7 -24.20 7.82 25.62
C ILE A 7 -23.10 6.82 25.22
N ILE A 8 -22.95 5.71 25.96
CA ILE A 8 -21.96 4.68 25.65
C ILE A 8 -22.20 4.07 24.27
N CYS A 9 -23.45 3.76 23.91
CA CYS A 9 -23.78 3.24 22.59
C CYS A 9 -23.43 4.22 21.46
N ILE A 10 -23.64 5.52 21.66
CA ILE A 10 -23.29 6.55 20.68
C ILE A 10 -21.77 6.59 20.48
N ILE A 11 -20.99 6.54 21.56
CA ILE A 11 -19.51 6.55 21.47
C ILE A 11 -19.01 5.34 20.66
N ILE A 12 -19.54 4.14 20.95
CA ILE A 12 -19.17 2.92 20.22
C ILE A 12 -19.53 3.02 18.75
N ALA A 13 -20.74 3.50 18.43
CA ALA A 13 -21.19 3.67 17.06
C ALA A 13 -20.29 4.65 16.29
N THR A 14 -19.94 5.80 16.90
CA THR A 14 -19.01 6.76 16.30
C THR A 14 -17.64 6.14 16.05
N TYR A 15 -17.11 5.39 17.01
CA TYR A 15 -15.81 4.73 16.86
C TYR A 15 -15.80 3.70 15.72
N MET A 16 -16.87 2.90 15.58
CA MET A 16 -17.01 1.95 14.48
C MET A 16 -17.03 2.63 13.11
N VAL A 17 -17.71 3.78 12.98
CA VAL A 17 -17.74 4.55 11.73
C VAL A 17 -16.34 5.06 11.37
N ILE A 18 -15.59 5.56 12.35
CA ILE A 18 -14.21 6.05 12.13
C ILE A 18 -13.31 4.90 11.65
N VAL A 19 -13.32 3.76 12.36
CA VAL A 19 -12.49 2.59 11.99
C VAL A 19 -12.85 2.07 10.61
N GLY A 20 -14.15 2.00 10.28
CA GLY A 20 -14.62 1.62 8.95
C GLY A 20 -14.10 2.55 7.85
N ALA A 21 -14.17 3.87 8.07
CA ALA A 21 -13.66 4.85 7.11
C ALA A 21 -12.15 4.71 6.88
N TYR A 22 -11.37 4.49 7.95
CA TYR A 22 -9.93 4.23 7.83
C TYR A 22 -9.64 2.94 7.04
N ALA A 23 -10.39 1.86 7.27
CA ALA A 23 -10.20 0.61 6.55
C ALA A 23 -10.48 0.75 5.04
N VAL A 24 -11.54 1.49 4.68
CA VAL A 24 -11.87 1.78 3.27
C VAL A 24 -10.78 2.64 2.64
N CYS A 25 -10.34 3.69 3.32
CA CYS A 25 -9.27 4.56 2.83
C CYS A 25 -7.95 3.80 2.63
N LEU A 26 -7.60 2.92 3.58
CA LEU A 26 -6.42 2.06 3.48
C LEU A 26 -6.54 1.08 2.30
N HIS A 27 -7.70 0.45 2.13
CA HIS A 27 -7.96 -0.45 1.00
C HIS A 27 -7.87 0.29 -0.34
N GLU A 28 -8.45 1.49 -0.45
CA GLU A 28 -8.32 2.30 -1.66
C GLU A 28 -6.88 2.74 -1.92
N MET A 29 -6.12 3.11 -0.88
CA MET A 29 -4.70 3.44 -1.03
C MET A 29 -3.90 2.22 -1.51
N ILE A 30 -4.11 1.05 -0.92
CA ILE A 30 -3.46 -0.21 -1.34
C ILE A 30 -3.84 -0.55 -2.78
N SER A 31 -5.12 -0.42 -3.14
CA SER A 31 -5.59 -0.74 -4.48
C SER A 31 -5.13 0.25 -5.55
N ARG A 32 -4.96 1.54 -5.20
CA ARG A 32 -4.56 2.59 -6.15
C ARG A 32 -3.05 2.75 -6.27
N TYR A 33 -2.31 2.59 -5.17
CA TYR A 33 -0.87 2.84 -5.14
C TYR A 33 -0.05 1.55 -5.10
N GLY A 34 -0.68 0.39 -4.98
CA GLY A 34 0.00 -0.81 -4.52
C GLY A 34 0.45 -0.62 -3.08
N ILE A 35 0.69 -1.70 -2.36
CA ILE A 35 1.34 -1.61 -1.06
C ILE A 35 2.80 -1.20 -1.36
N PRO A 36 3.34 -0.06 -0.88
CA PRO A 36 4.79 0.18 -0.93
C PRO A 36 5.57 -0.72 0.05
N VAL A 37 4.93 -1.75 0.59
CA VAL A 37 5.47 -2.70 1.54
C VAL A 37 5.21 -4.09 0.96
N LEU A 38 6.30 -4.75 0.58
CA LEU A 38 6.39 -6.08 -0.04
C LEU A 38 6.22 -6.08 -1.56
N GLU A 39 7.36 -6.18 -2.24
CA GLU A 39 7.54 -6.54 -3.67
C GLU A 39 7.41 -5.39 -4.68
N GLY A 40 8.27 -4.38 -4.55
CA GLY A 40 8.88 -3.82 -5.77
C GLY A 40 9.64 -4.95 -6.49
N PRO A 41 9.79 -4.93 -7.83
CA PRO A 41 10.49 -5.98 -8.55
C PRO A 41 11.93 -6.05 -8.05
N ALA A 42 12.22 -6.97 -7.14
CA ALA A 42 13.56 -7.21 -6.63
C ALA A 42 14.26 -8.09 -7.66
N VAL A 43 15.12 -7.49 -8.48
CA VAL A 43 16.02 -8.27 -9.32
C VAL A 43 17.12 -8.78 -8.39
N GLU A 44 17.03 -10.05 -7.99
CA GLU A 44 18.09 -10.72 -7.24
C GLU A 44 19.30 -10.96 -8.14
N THR A 45 20.29 -10.08 -8.04
CA THR A 45 21.67 -10.41 -8.41
C THR A 45 22.36 -11.04 -7.21
N ARG A 46 23.15 -12.10 -7.44
CA ARG A 46 23.71 -13.04 -6.44
C ARG A 46 24.18 -12.46 -5.10
N ASP A 47 24.60 -11.20 -5.03
CA ASP A 47 25.12 -10.56 -3.82
C ASP A 47 24.47 -9.20 -3.48
N THR A 48 23.46 -8.71 -4.22
CA THR A 48 22.89 -7.36 -4.00
C THR A 48 21.44 -7.24 -4.47
N VAL A 49 20.56 -6.78 -3.57
CA VAL A 49 19.16 -6.46 -3.86
C VAL A 49 19.04 -4.99 -4.25
N TYR A 50 18.60 -4.71 -5.48
CA TYR A 50 18.30 -3.36 -5.94
C TYR A 50 16.79 -3.10 -5.83
N VAL A 51 16.41 -2.08 -5.05
CA VAL A 51 15.01 -1.62 -4.99
C VAL A 51 14.78 -0.65 -6.14
N ILE A 52 13.91 -1.03 -7.07
CA ILE A 52 13.57 -0.19 -8.22
C ILE A 52 12.25 0.55 -7.91
N PRO A 53 12.25 1.89 -7.88
CA PRO A 53 11.04 2.66 -7.60
C PRO A 53 10.08 2.59 -8.80
N TRP A 54 8.78 2.46 -8.53
CA TRP A 54 7.74 2.56 -9.56
C TRP A 54 7.72 3.98 -10.19
N PRO A 55 7.47 4.16 -11.50
CA PRO A 55 7.11 3.18 -12.54
C PRO A 55 8.31 2.69 -13.37
N TRP A 56 9.49 2.62 -12.76
CA TRP A 56 10.68 2.15 -13.45
C TRP A 56 10.77 0.61 -13.39
N GLN A 57 11.22 0.00 -14.49
CA GLN A 57 11.55 -1.41 -14.60
C GLN A 57 13.04 -1.54 -14.91
N LEU A 58 13.70 -2.58 -14.39
CA LEU A 58 15.10 -2.87 -14.69
C LEU A 58 15.16 -4.10 -15.59
N ASP A 59 15.57 -3.90 -16.84
CA ASP A 59 15.70 -4.96 -17.82
C ASP A 59 17.17 -5.25 -18.13
N TRP A 60 17.49 -6.50 -18.45
CA TRP A 60 18.80 -6.88 -18.97
C TRP A 60 18.78 -6.86 -20.50
N ASP A 61 19.63 -6.03 -21.13
CA ASP A 61 19.65 -5.85 -22.60
C ASP A 61 20.72 -6.70 -23.31
N GLY A 62 21.44 -7.56 -22.58
CA GLY A 62 22.57 -8.34 -23.08
C GLY A 62 23.94 -7.72 -22.81
N HIS A 63 24.00 -6.41 -22.52
CA HIS A 63 25.23 -5.67 -22.22
C HIS A 63 25.23 -5.05 -20.82
N GLY A 64 24.06 -4.84 -20.21
CA GLY A 64 23.92 -4.39 -18.84
C GLY A 64 22.47 -4.29 -18.38
N PHE A 65 22.30 -3.83 -17.13
CA PHE A 65 20.99 -3.49 -16.60
C PHE A 65 20.59 -2.07 -17.04
N VAL A 66 19.41 -1.94 -17.64
CA VAL A 66 18.86 -0.66 -18.12
C VAL A 66 17.56 -0.37 -17.38
N MET A 67 17.44 0.84 -16.84
CA MET A 67 16.19 1.33 -16.26
C MET A 67 15.28 1.88 -17.36
N ARG A 68 14.06 1.35 -17.45
CA ARG A 68 13.02 1.77 -18.38
C ARG A 68 11.81 2.32 -17.63
N LEU A 69 11.28 3.45 -18.09
CA LEU A 69 10.06 4.04 -17.54
C LEU A 69 8.85 3.41 -18.22
N GLU A 70 7.99 2.71 -17.48
CA GLU A 70 6.71 2.25 -18.01
C GLU A 70 5.71 3.42 -17.95
N VAL A 71 5.46 4.06 -19.09
CA VAL A 71 4.41 5.07 -19.24
C VAL A 71 3.24 4.44 -19.98
N LYS A 72 2.11 4.27 -19.29
CA LYS A 72 0.83 3.85 -19.90
C LYS A 72 0.13 5.01 -20.60
#